data_AF-A0A4U3B369-F1
#
_entry.id   AF-A0A4U3B369-F1
#
_cell.length_a   1.000
_cell.length_b   1.000
_cell.length_c   1.000
_cell.angle_alpha   90.00
_cell.angle_beta   90.00
_cell.angle_gamma   90.00
#
_symmetry.space_group_name_H-M   'P 1'
#
loop_
_entity.id
_entity.type
_entity.pdbx_description
1 polymer ?
#
loop_
_entity_poly.entity_id
_entity_poly.type
_entity_poly.pdbx_seq_one_letter_code
_entity_poly.pdbx_strand_id
1 'polypeptide(L)' 'GSYDYIGYAYIALEKWIERNGYVIEDSPYEVYIKGPECDCLVEEYVTQICFLVMKID' A
#
# COMPACT_ATOMS: atom_id res chain seq x y z
N GLY A 1 6.05 9.43 -5.02
CA GLY A 1 5.18 9.48 -6.21
C GLY A 1 3.78 9.89 -5.82
N SER A 2 3.01 10.44 -6.78
CA SER A 2 1.66 10.97 -6.53
C SER A 2 0.74 9.99 -5.79
N TYR A 3 -0.14 10.53 -4.95
CA TYR A 3 -1.20 9.77 -4.28
C TYR A 3 -2.21 9.16 -5.26
N ASP A 4 -2.29 9.69 -6.49
CA ASP A 4 -3.09 9.09 -7.56
C ASP A 4 -2.69 7.63 -7.85
N TYR A 5 -1.45 7.25 -7.50
CA TYR A 5 -0.95 5.89 -7.71
C TYR A 5 -1.27 4.91 -6.58
N ILE A 6 -1.80 5.37 -5.43
CA ILE A 6 -2.08 4.52 -4.26
C ILE A 6 -3.04 3.39 -4.63
N GLY A 7 -4.10 3.68 -5.39
CA GLY A 7 -5.05 2.65 -5.83
C GLY A 7 -4.42 1.52 -6.64
N TYR A 8 -3.40 1.79 -7.46
CA TYR A 8 -2.68 0.74 -8.19
C TYR A 8 -1.85 -0.15 -7.27
N ALA A 9 -1.26 0.42 -6.21
CA ALA A 9 -0.50 -0.33 -5.23
C ALA A 9 -1.41 -1.26 -4.41
N TYR A 10 -2.61 -0.79 -4.03
CA TYR A 10 -3.65 -1.65 -3.44
C TYR A 10 -3.97 -2.85 -4.32
N ILE A 11 -4.31 -2.61 -5.59
CA ILE A 11 -4.62 -3.69 -6.55
C ILE A 11 -3.45 -4.67 -6.70
N ALA A 12 -2.22 -4.17 -6.72
CA ALA A 12 -1.03 -5.02 -6.86
C ALA A 12 -0.81 -5.90 -5.62
N LEU A 13 -1.00 -5.35 -4.42
CA LEU A 13 -0.87 -6.07 -3.15
C LEU A 13 -1.97 -7.11 -3.00
N GLU A 14 -3.23 -6.76 -3.27
CA GLU A 14 -4.37 -7.71 -3.24
C GLU A 14 -4.14 -8.90 -4.17
N LYS A 15 -3.69 -8.65 -5.40
CA LYS A 15 -3.33 -9.72 -6.36
C LYS A 15 -2.17 -10.58 -5.85
N TRP A 16 -1.19 -9.98 -5.19
CA TRP A 16 -0.08 -10.73 -4.62
C TRP A 16 -0.55 -11.61 -3.47
N ILE A 17 -1.40 -11.10 -2.58
CA ILE A 17 -1.99 -11.83 -1.44
C ILE A 17 -2.74 -13.07 -1.96
N GLU A 18 -3.64 -12.89 -2.92
CA GLU A 18 -4.43 -13.98 -3.53
C GLU A 18 -3.51 -15.03 -4.18
N ARG A 19 -2.58 -14.62 -5.04
CA ARG A 19 -1.67 -15.52 -5.78
C ARG A 19 -0.76 -16.33 -4.86
N ASN A 20 -0.49 -15.82 -3.68
CA ASN A 20 0.37 -16.47 -2.72
C ASN A 20 -0.42 -17.20 -1.62
N GLY A 21 -1.74 -17.37 -1.75
CA GLY A 21 -2.53 -18.17 -0.80
C GLY A 21 -2.61 -17.54 0.59
N TYR A 22 -2.69 -16.22 0.65
CA TYR A 22 -2.97 -15.49 1.87
C TYR A 22 -4.43 -15.00 1.87
N VAL A 23 -4.99 -14.80 3.06
CA VAL A 23 -6.24 -14.06 3.27
C VAL A 23 -5.95 -12.77 4.03
N ILE A 24 -6.74 -11.73 3.75
CA ILE A 24 -6.70 -10.47 4.48
C ILE A 24 -7.42 -10.70 5.81
N GLU A 25 -6.72 -10.44 6.92
CA GLU A 25 -7.24 -10.64 8.28
C GLU A 25 -7.96 -9.39 8.81
N ASP A 26 -7.48 -8.19 8.43
CA ASP A 26 -8.03 -6.91 8.87
C ASP A 26 -7.92 -5.84 7.77
N SER A 27 -8.57 -4.70 7.98
CA SER A 27 -8.58 -3.58 7.06
C SER A 27 -7.15 -3.07 6.81
N PRO A 28 -6.75 -2.88 5.54
CA PRO A 28 -5.46 -2.30 5.22
C PRO A 28 -5.40 -0.83 5.69
N TYR A 29 -4.19 -0.35 5.94
CA TYR A 29 -3.94 1.04 6.34
C TYR A 29 -2.73 1.62 5.63
N GLU A 30 -2.66 2.95 5.64
CA GLU A 30 -1.64 3.73 4.96
C GLU A 30 -0.86 4.57 5.98
N VAL A 31 0.45 4.72 5.73
CA VAL A 31 1.32 5.63 6.46
C VAL A 31 1.97 6.58 5.47
N TYR A 32 1.64 7.86 5.59
CA TYR A 32 2.19 8.93 4.76
C TYR A 32 3.49 9.43 5.39
N ILE A 33 4.62 8.98 4.83
CA ILE A 33 5.96 9.23 5.38
C ILE A 33 6.53 10.55 4.85
N LYS A 34 6.29 10.86 3.57
CA LYS A 34 6.69 12.10 2.92
C LYS A 34 5.60 12.54 1.96
N GLY A 35 5.05 13.73 2.16
CA GLY A 35 3.91 14.24 1.41
C GLY A 35 3.99 15.72 1.06
N PRO A 36 2.85 16.36 0.70
CA PRO A 36 2.80 17.76 0.28
C PRO A 36 3.21 18.76 1.36
N GLU A 37 3.21 18.34 2.63
CA GLU A 37 3.73 19.11 3.75
C GLU A 37 5.26 19.23 3.74
N CYS A 38 5.95 18.37 2.98
CA CYS A 38 7.39 18.44 2.77
C CYS A 38 7.70 19.34 1.55
N ASP A 39 8.65 20.27 1.68
CA ASP A 39 9.16 21.07 0.55
C ASP A 39 9.98 20.16 -0.40
N CYS A 40 9.27 19.37 -1.21
CA CYS A 40 9.82 18.34 -2.07
C CYS A 40 8.94 18.10 -3.29
N LEU A 41 9.49 17.41 -4.30
CA LEU A 41 8.77 17.07 -5.52
C LEU A 41 7.78 15.92 -5.28
N VAL A 42 6.70 15.86 -6.06
CA VAL A 42 5.66 14.83 -5.97
C VAL A 42 6.22 13.42 -6.20
N GLU A 43 7.24 13.30 -7.04
CA GLU A 43 7.97 12.07 -7.32
C GLU A 43 8.61 11.51 -6.04
N GLU A 44 9.00 12.39 -5.12
CA GLU A 44 9.64 12.04 -3.86
C GLU A 44 8.67 11.66 -2.73
N TYR A 45 7.36 11.78 -2.93
CA TYR A 45 6.39 11.37 -1.91
C TYR A 45 6.55 9.87 -1.58
N VAL A 46 6.38 9.52 -0.31
CA VAL A 46 6.48 8.15 0.18
C VAL A 46 5.24 7.84 1.00
N THR A 47 4.45 6.88 0.52
CA THR A 47 3.34 6.28 1.25
C THR A 47 3.59 4.79 1.41
N GLN A 48 3.52 4.29 2.63
CA GLN A 48 3.57 2.87 2.94
C GLN A 48 2.14 2.33 3.06
N ILE A 49 1.85 1.23 2.38
CA ILE A 49 0.54 0.56 2.43
C ILE A 49 0.75 -0.80 3.11
N CYS A 50 -0.05 -1.08 4.12
CA CYS A 50 0.08 -2.27 4.95
C CYS A 50 -1.20 -3.10 4.91
N PHE A 51 -1.06 -4.39 4.60
CA PHE A 51 -2.12 -5.39 4.71
C PHE A 51 -1.73 -6.37 5.81
N LEU A 52 -2.64 -6.59 6.77
CA LEU A 52 -2.51 -7.71 7.70
C LEU A 52 -3.07 -8.96 7.03
N VAL A 53 -2.23 -9.99 6.91
CA VAL A 53 -2.59 -11.21 6.17
C VAL A 53 -2.20 -12.47 6.92
N MET A 54 -3.01 -13.50 6.76
CA MET A 54 -2.78 -14.84 7.31
C MET A 54 -2.56 -15.83 6.16
N LYS A 55 -1.59 -16.72 6.32
CA LYS A 55 -1.33 -17.79 5.35
C LYS A 55 -2.41 -18.86 5.48
N ILE A 56 -2.99 -19.29 4.37
CA ILE A 56 -3.86 -20.46 4.34
C ILE A 56 -2.97 -21.68 4.15
N ASP A 57 -3.11 -22.65 5.06
CA ASP A 57 -2.50 -23.99 4.97
C ASP A 57 -3.27 -24.92 4.01
#